data_AF-A0A3B9A529-F1
#
_entry.id   AF-A0A3B9A529-F1
#
_cell.length_a   1.000
_cell.length_b   1.000
_cell.length_c   1.000
_cell.angle_alpha   90.00
_cell.angle_beta   90.00
_cell.angle_gamma   90.00
#
_symmetry.space_group_name_H-M   'P 1'
#
loop_
_entity.id
_entity.type
_entity.pdbx_description
1 polymer ?
#
loop_
_entity_poly.entity_id
_entity_poly.type
_entity_poly.pdbx_seq_one_letter_code
_entity_poly.pdbx_strand_id
1 'polypeptide(L)'
;MEEKFAELKSRLMEIADLNKAAGLLGWDQRVMMPPAGAAVRAEVLATLGRIAHEKFTSDEMGRLLEDLKPYEESLPYDSDEASLIRVARKDFEKSIRVPSGLRAEMSRASSQAQQVWIEARQKADFGHFLPMLERQIELRHRYIECFPPADDPYDILLDDYERGMCSAEVKRIFDRLKEGLVPLIQAIQANADRVSDAPLHGSFPIDRQKAFCLEVVKHFGFDPNSWRLDPTVHPFASSIAIQDIRITTRYFEDFISPALFGSMHECGHGLYENGVSPSLERT
;
A
#
# COMPACT_ATOMS: atom_id res chain seq x y z
N MET A 1 -24.14 -10.38 -22.41
CA MET A 1 -23.55 -10.18 -21.06
C MET A 1 -22.10 -10.59 -21.05
N GLU A 2 -21.75 -11.78 -21.55
CA GLU A 2 -20.36 -12.23 -21.69
C GLU A 2 -19.46 -11.24 -22.46
N GLU A 3 -19.92 -10.67 -23.58
CA GLU A 3 -19.16 -9.65 -24.33
C GLU A 3 -18.88 -8.39 -23.49
N LYS A 4 -19.88 -7.89 -22.75
CA LYS A 4 -19.73 -6.74 -21.85
C LYS A 4 -18.79 -7.06 -20.68
N PHE A 5 -18.83 -8.28 -20.17
CA PHE A 5 -17.92 -8.71 -19.12
C PHE A 5 -16.48 -8.81 -19.62
N ALA A 6 -16.27 -9.34 -20.83
CA ALA A 6 -14.97 -9.34 -21.49
C ALA A 6 -14.45 -7.91 -21.74
N GLU A 7 -15.34 -6.99 -22.12
CA GLU A 7 -15.02 -5.56 -22.25
C GLU A 7 -14.59 -4.96 -20.90
N LEU A 8 -15.33 -5.23 -19.81
CA LEU A 8 -14.98 -4.75 -18.47
C LEU A 8 -13.57 -5.24 -18.09
N LYS A 9 -13.30 -6.54 -18.26
CA LYS A 9 -11.97 -7.11 -18.00
C LYS A 9 -10.88 -6.42 -18.81
N SER A 10 -11.09 -6.18 -20.11
CA SER A 10 -10.11 -5.50 -20.96
C SER A 10 -9.80 -4.08 -20.47
N ARG A 11 -10.81 -3.34 -20.00
CA ARG A 11 -10.62 -1.98 -19.47
C ARG A 11 -9.90 -1.99 -18.13
N LEU A 12 -10.27 -2.90 -17.23
CA LEU A 12 -9.60 -3.08 -15.94
C LEU A 12 -8.14 -3.48 -16.12
N MET A 13 -7.83 -4.36 -17.08
CA MET A 13 -6.46 -4.75 -17.43
C MET A 13 -5.61 -3.55 -17.85
N GLU A 14 -6.13 -2.66 -18.70
CA GLU A 14 -5.39 -1.46 -19.12
C GLU A 14 -5.10 -0.54 -17.91
N ILE A 15 -6.09 -0.36 -17.04
CA ILE A 15 -5.96 0.46 -15.82
C ILE A 15 -4.95 -0.18 -14.85
N ALA A 16 -5.02 -1.49 -14.66
CA ALA A 16 -4.09 -2.26 -13.84
C ALA A 16 -2.65 -2.15 -14.37
N ASP A 17 -2.44 -2.21 -15.69
CA ASP A 17 -1.12 -2.06 -16.29
C ASP A 17 -0.53 -0.66 -16.07
N LEU A 18 -1.35 0.40 -16.17
CA LEU A 18 -0.93 1.77 -15.86
C LEU A 18 -0.52 1.90 -14.38
N ASN A 19 -1.29 1.32 -13.47
CA ASN A 19 -1.00 1.32 -12.05
C ASN A 19 0.26 0.49 -11.73
N LYS A 20 0.44 -0.66 -12.37
CA LYS A 20 1.65 -1.50 -12.23
C LYS A 20 2.90 -0.79 -12.76
N ALA A 21 2.79 -0.08 -13.89
CA ALA A 21 3.86 0.75 -14.41
C ALA A 21 4.22 1.88 -13.42
N ALA A 22 3.23 2.53 -12.82
CA ALA A 22 3.45 3.52 -11.76
C ALA A 22 4.10 2.87 -10.51
N GLY A 23 3.67 1.67 -10.12
CA GLY A 23 4.29 0.89 -9.03
C GLY A 23 5.76 0.59 -9.28
N LEU A 24 6.12 0.16 -10.50
CA LEU A 24 7.50 -0.07 -10.92
C LEU A 24 8.35 1.22 -10.83
N LEU A 25 7.81 2.34 -11.32
CA LEU A 25 8.47 3.64 -11.22
C LEU A 25 8.63 4.10 -9.77
N GLY A 26 7.66 3.77 -8.90
CA GLY A 26 7.72 4.02 -7.47
C GLY A 26 8.75 3.14 -6.74
N TRP A 27 8.94 1.89 -7.17
CA TRP A 27 10.04 1.05 -6.73
C TRP A 27 11.39 1.64 -7.16
N ASP A 28 11.55 1.99 -8.44
CA ASP A 28 12.79 2.55 -8.98
C ASP A 28 13.18 3.84 -8.26
N GLN A 29 12.20 4.71 -7.98
CA GLN A 29 12.38 5.96 -7.25
C GLN A 29 13.03 5.76 -5.86
N ARG A 30 12.78 4.62 -5.22
CA ARG A 30 13.22 4.31 -3.85
C ARG A 30 14.45 3.40 -3.78
N VAL A 31 14.93 2.91 -4.93
CA VAL A 31 15.99 1.90 -4.98
C VAL A 31 17.13 2.31 -5.92
N MET A 32 16.82 2.72 -7.15
CA MET A 32 17.83 2.90 -8.22
C MET A 32 17.93 4.34 -8.75
N MET A 33 16.87 5.15 -8.61
CA MET A 33 16.76 6.46 -9.26
C MET A 33 17.83 7.46 -8.78
N PRO A 34 18.54 8.15 -9.69
CA PRO A 34 19.40 9.27 -9.33
C PRO A 34 18.61 10.41 -8.65
N PRO A 35 19.15 11.07 -7.60
CA PRO A 35 18.41 12.10 -6.86
C PRO A 35 17.86 13.25 -7.72
N ALA A 36 18.61 13.67 -8.75
CA ALA A 36 18.21 14.75 -9.65
C ALA A 36 16.96 14.41 -10.52
N GLY A 37 16.57 13.14 -10.59
CA GLY A 37 15.39 12.69 -11.34
C GLY A 37 14.04 12.93 -10.64
N ALA A 38 14.04 13.31 -9.36
CA ALA A 38 12.84 13.35 -8.53
C ALA A 38 11.71 14.23 -9.08
N ALA A 39 12.05 15.42 -9.60
CA ALA A 39 11.04 16.36 -10.11
C ALA A 39 10.27 15.80 -11.30
N VAL A 40 10.97 15.30 -12.32
CA VAL A 40 10.34 14.72 -13.52
C VAL A 40 9.66 13.39 -13.18
N ARG A 41 10.22 12.58 -12.28
CA ARG A 41 9.57 11.33 -11.81
C ARG A 41 8.18 11.60 -11.23
N ALA A 42 8.04 12.66 -10.44
CA ALA A 42 6.74 13.05 -9.87
C ALA A 42 5.71 13.37 -10.96
N GLU A 43 6.10 14.10 -12.01
CA GLU A 43 5.22 14.43 -13.15
C GLU A 43 4.81 13.19 -13.96
N VAL A 44 5.73 12.24 -14.15
CA VAL A 44 5.44 10.97 -14.84
C VAL A 44 4.42 10.15 -14.04
N LEU A 45 4.63 9.99 -12.73
CA LEU A 45 3.69 9.28 -11.85
C LEU A 45 2.33 9.97 -11.79
N ALA A 46 2.30 11.29 -11.73
CA ALA A 46 1.06 12.08 -11.77
C ALA A 46 0.30 11.87 -13.09
N THR A 47 1.02 11.81 -14.21
CA THR A 47 0.42 11.56 -15.53
C THR A 47 -0.20 10.17 -15.61
N LEU A 48 0.53 9.12 -15.20
CA LEU A 48 0.00 7.75 -15.19
C LEU A 48 -1.23 7.61 -14.28
N GLY A 49 -1.15 8.15 -13.06
CA GLY A 49 -2.27 8.13 -12.12
C GLY A 49 -3.50 8.88 -12.64
N ARG A 50 -3.31 10.03 -13.30
CA ARG A 50 -4.39 10.78 -13.95
C ARG A 50 -5.05 9.96 -15.06
N ILE A 51 -4.28 9.37 -15.97
CA ILE A 51 -4.83 8.57 -17.08
C ILE A 51 -5.60 7.35 -16.55
N ALA A 52 -5.03 6.63 -15.57
CA ALA A 52 -5.70 5.50 -14.94
C ALA A 52 -7.02 5.91 -14.28
N HIS A 53 -7.02 7.03 -13.55
CA HIS A 53 -8.21 7.57 -12.92
C HIS A 53 -9.27 8.00 -13.93
N GLU A 54 -8.92 8.79 -14.96
CA GLU A 54 -9.85 9.25 -16.00
C GLU A 54 -10.52 8.08 -16.73
N LYS A 55 -9.76 7.02 -17.03
CA LYS A 55 -10.29 5.79 -17.63
C LYS A 55 -11.27 5.09 -16.70
N PHE A 56 -10.88 4.94 -15.43
CA PHE A 56 -11.70 4.25 -14.44
C PHE A 56 -13.00 5.00 -14.14
N THR A 57 -12.96 6.33 -14.04
CA THR A 57 -14.15 7.16 -13.73
C THR A 57 -14.91 7.64 -14.96
N SER A 58 -14.72 7.02 -16.12
CA SER A 58 -15.39 7.42 -17.36
C SER A 58 -16.89 7.06 -17.34
N ASP A 59 -17.72 7.85 -18.03
CA ASP A 59 -19.16 7.55 -18.20
C ASP A 59 -19.39 6.18 -18.84
N GLU A 60 -18.48 5.76 -19.71
CA GLU A 60 -18.50 4.45 -20.35
C GLU A 60 -18.28 3.32 -19.35
N MET A 61 -17.29 3.44 -18.45
CA MET A 61 -17.09 2.48 -17.36
C MET A 61 -18.33 2.40 -16.46
N GLY A 62 -18.91 3.56 -16.11
CA GLY A 62 -20.13 3.61 -15.29
C GLY A 62 -21.32 2.91 -15.93
N ARG A 63 -21.58 3.17 -17.23
CA ARG A 63 -22.63 2.48 -17.99
C ARG A 63 -22.38 0.98 -18.08
N LEU A 64 -21.13 0.58 -18.31
CA LEU A 64 -20.76 -0.83 -18.42
C LEU A 64 -21.00 -1.59 -17.11
N LEU A 65 -20.63 -1.00 -15.98
CA LEU A 65 -20.85 -1.57 -14.65
C LEU A 65 -22.34 -1.65 -14.30
N GLU A 66 -23.13 -0.63 -14.65
CA GLU A 66 -24.59 -0.66 -14.47
C GLU A 66 -25.24 -1.77 -15.30
N ASP A 67 -24.86 -1.86 -16.58
CA ASP A 67 -25.36 -2.88 -17.49
C ASP A 67 -25.02 -4.30 -17.05
N LEU A 68 -23.93 -4.49 -16.30
CA LEU A 68 -23.49 -5.79 -15.80
C LEU A 68 -24.16 -6.23 -14.50
N LYS A 69 -24.91 -5.38 -13.80
CA LYS A 69 -25.58 -5.74 -12.54
C LYS A 69 -26.48 -6.98 -12.65
N PRO A 70 -27.36 -7.13 -13.66
CA PRO A 70 -28.20 -8.32 -13.77
C PRO A 70 -27.38 -9.59 -14.02
N TYR A 71 -26.19 -9.46 -14.63
CA TYR A 71 -25.27 -10.59 -14.82
C TYR A 71 -24.57 -10.95 -13.50
N GLU A 72 -24.07 -9.96 -12.75
CA GLU A 72 -23.54 -10.15 -11.39
C GLU A 72 -24.54 -10.92 -10.51
N GLU A 73 -25.81 -10.50 -10.50
CA GLU A 73 -26.88 -11.12 -9.70
C GLU A 73 -27.27 -12.53 -10.16
N SER A 74 -27.02 -12.87 -11.43
CA SER A 74 -27.32 -14.19 -11.99
C SER A 74 -26.27 -15.26 -11.67
N LEU A 75 -25.10 -14.84 -11.21
CA LEU A 75 -23.96 -15.71 -10.92
C LEU A 75 -23.90 -16.09 -9.44
N PRO A 76 -23.21 -17.19 -9.07
CA PRO A 76 -22.90 -17.48 -7.68
C PRO A 76 -22.16 -16.30 -7.02
N TYR A 77 -22.53 -15.95 -5.80
CA TYR A 77 -21.97 -14.78 -5.10
C TYR A 77 -20.44 -14.82 -4.98
N ASP A 78 -19.88 -16.01 -4.84
CA ASP A 78 -18.47 -16.32 -4.66
C ASP A 78 -17.72 -16.64 -5.97
N SER A 79 -18.36 -16.48 -7.14
CA SER A 79 -17.63 -16.60 -8.41
C SER A 79 -16.67 -15.41 -8.61
N ASP A 80 -15.59 -15.66 -9.34
CA ASP A 80 -14.60 -14.63 -9.69
C ASP A 80 -15.25 -13.50 -10.49
N GLU A 81 -16.16 -13.82 -11.41
CA GLU A 81 -16.85 -12.84 -12.24
C GLU A 81 -17.80 -11.96 -11.44
N ALA A 82 -18.63 -12.53 -10.57
CA ALA A 82 -19.52 -11.78 -9.70
C ALA A 82 -18.71 -10.88 -8.74
N SER A 83 -17.62 -11.42 -8.19
CA SER A 83 -16.72 -10.67 -7.30
C SER A 83 -16.03 -9.52 -8.02
N LEU A 84 -15.52 -9.73 -9.25
CA LEU A 84 -14.86 -8.69 -10.03
C LEU A 84 -15.82 -7.53 -10.34
N ILE A 85 -17.04 -7.82 -10.78
CA ILE A 85 -18.04 -6.78 -11.08
C ILE A 85 -18.40 -6.01 -9.81
N ARG A 86 -18.69 -6.72 -8.71
CA ARG A 86 -19.05 -6.13 -7.43
C ARG A 86 -17.96 -5.21 -6.87
N VAL A 87 -16.72 -5.68 -6.89
CA VAL A 87 -15.55 -4.93 -6.42
C VAL A 87 -15.31 -3.71 -7.29
N ALA A 88 -15.25 -3.88 -8.62
CA ALA A 88 -15.05 -2.78 -9.56
C ALA A 88 -16.14 -1.72 -9.45
N ARG A 89 -17.40 -2.12 -9.27
CA ARG A 89 -18.52 -1.19 -9.06
C ARG A 89 -18.40 -0.41 -7.76
N LYS A 90 -18.07 -1.08 -6.64
CA LYS A 90 -17.85 -0.40 -5.35
C LYS A 90 -16.71 0.62 -5.45
N ASP A 91 -15.61 0.24 -6.09
CA ASP A 91 -14.46 1.13 -6.27
C ASP A 91 -14.74 2.28 -7.23
N PHE A 92 -15.53 2.04 -8.28
CA PHE A 92 -16.01 3.08 -9.20
C PHE A 92 -16.91 4.10 -8.47
N GLU A 93 -17.92 3.63 -7.74
CA GLU A 93 -18.84 4.46 -6.97
C GLU A 93 -18.09 5.34 -5.95
N LYS A 94 -17.07 4.79 -5.30
CA LYS A 94 -16.19 5.55 -4.40
C LYS A 94 -15.32 6.55 -5.16
N SER A 95 -14.83 6.17 -6.33
CA SER A 95 -13.94 7.00 -7.13
C SER A 95 -14.61 8.26 -7.68
N ILE A 96 -15.85 8.14 -8.16
CA ILE A 96 -16.61 9.25 -8.77
C ILE A 96 -17.13 10.26 -7.74
N ARG A 97 -17.23 9.91 -6.45
CA ARG A 97 -17.73 10.80 -5.40
C ARG A 97 -16.82 11.98 -5.14
N VAL A 98 -15.52 11.78 -5.28
CA VAL A 98 -14.51 12.79 -4.93
C VAL A 98 -14.13 13.56 -6.20
N PRO A 99 -14.38 14.88 -6.25
CA PRO A 99 -14.06 15.68 -7.43
C PRO A 99 -12.59 15.59 -7.81
N SER A 100 -12.31 15.55 -9.13
CA SER A 100 -10.95 15.50 -9.67
C SER A 100 -10.06 16.65 -9.17
N GLY A 101 -10.65 17.85 -9.03
CA GLY A 101 -9.96 19.02 -8.45
C GLY A 101 -9.50 18.80 -7.01
N LEU A 102 -10.35 18.21 -6.16
CA LEU A 102 -10.00 17.89 -4.77
C LEU A 102 -8.91 16.80 -4.72
N ARG A 103 -9.02 15.75 -5.54
CA ARG A 103 -7.96 14.72 -5.64
C ARG A 103 -6.61 15.32 -6.05
N ALA A 104 -6.60 16.21 -7.04
CA ALA A 104 -5.39 16.89 -7.50
C ALA A 104 -4.80 17.82 -6.42
N GLU A 105 -5.66 18.48 -5.63
CA GLU A 105 -5.25 19.31 -4.50
C GLU A 105 -4.63 18.48 -3.37
N MET A 106 -5.25 17.35 -3.00
CA MET A 106 -4.71 16.38 -2.03
C MET A 106 -3.35 15.83 -2.45
N SER A 107 -3.21 15.42 -3.71
CA SER A 107 -1.96 14.90 -4.25
C SER A 107 -0.82 15.94 -4.18
N ARG A 108 -1.09 17.17 -4.64
CA ARG A 108 -0.10 18.27 -4.58
C ARG A 108 0.29 18.60 -3.14
N ALA A 109 -0.68 18.70 -2.24
CA ALA A 109 -0.43 18.98 -0.83
C ALA A 109 0.43 17.87 -0.18
N SER A 110 0.17 16.60 -0.50
CA SER A 110 0.95 15.46 0.01
C SER A 110 2.41 15.52 -0.44
N SER A 111 2.65 15.74 -1.75
CA SER A 111 4.00 15.85 -2.30
C SER A 111 4.80 17.01 -1.70
N GLN A 112 4.16 18.17 -1.49
CA GLN A 112 4.78 19.32 -0.85
C GLN A 112 5.08 19.04 0.64
N ALA A 113 4.11 18.48 1.37
CA ALA A 113 4.24 18.15 2.78
C ALA A 113 5.37 17.14 3.02
N GLN A 114 5.58 16.17 2.12
CA GLN A 114 6.64 15.17 2.26
C GLN A 114 8.04 15.81 2.27
N GLN A 115 8.32 16.78 1.39
CA GLN A 115 9.61 17.46 1.35
C GLN A 115 9.87 18.25 2.64
N VAL A 116 8.86 19.01 3.08
CA VAL A 116 8.92 19.77 4.35
C VAL A 116 9.10 18.83 5.55
N TRP A 117 8.39 17.70 5.57
CA TRP A 117 8.47 16.72 6.66
C TRP A 117 9.87 16.11 6.80
N ILE A 118 10.56 15.82 5.69
CA ILE A 118 11.92 15.27 5.73
C ILE A 118 12.85 16.23 6.48
N GLU A 119 12.81 17.52 6.15
CA GLU A 119 13.62 18.54 6.81
C GLU A 119 13.19 18.79 8.26
N ALA A 120 11.89 18.93 8.50
CA ALA A 120 11.32 19.16 9.82
C ALA A 120 11.68 18.03 10.79
N ARG A 121 11.58 16.77 10.35
CA ARG A 121 11.94 15.60 11.16
C ARG A 121 13.43 15.59 11.51
N GLN A 122 14.31 15.90 10.56
CA GLN A 122 15.76 15.95 10.81
C GLN A 122 16.12 17.03 11.84
N LYS A 123 15.41 18.15 11.84
CA LYS A 123 15.62 19.28 12.74
C LYS A 123 14.78 19.19 14.03
N ALA A 124 13.96 18.16 14.20
CA ALA A 124 12.94 18.05 15.25
C ALA A 124 12.03 19.30 15.34
N ASP A 125 11.72 19.93 14.20
CA ASP A 125 10.98 21.18 14.10
C ASP A 125 9.52 20.92 13.71
N PHE A 126 8.67 20.67 14.71
CA PHE A 126 7.24 20.49 14.48
C PHE A 126 6.56 21.78 13.97
N GLY A 127 7.01 22.95 14.42
CA GLY A 127 6.43 24.23 14.02
C GLY A 127 6.54 24.48 12.52
N HIS A 128 7.66 24.04 11.91
CA HIS A 128 7.84 24.08 10.47
C HIS A 128 6.86 23.17 9.70
N PHE A 129 6.52 21.99 10.25
CA PHE A 129 5.61 21.04 9.61
C PHE A 129 4.12 21.33 9.88
N LEU A 130 3.79 21.99 11.00
CA LEU A 130 2.41 22.22 11.45
C LEU A 130 1.49 22.78 10.35
N PRO A 131 1.85 23.82 9.58
CA PRO A 131 0.97 24.35 8.53
C PRO A 131 0.66 23.34 7.42
N MET A 132 1.61 22.44 7.11
CA MET A 132 1.39 21.37 6.15
C MET A 132 0.41 20.33 6.70
N LEU A 133 0.54 19.99 7.99
CA LEU A 133 -0.36 19.04 8.65
C LEU A 133 -1.79 19.58 8.75
N GLU A 134 -1.98 20.83 9.14
CA GLU A 134 -3.30 21.48 9.18
C GLU A 134 -4.00 21.43 7.82
N ARG A 135 -3.24 21.71 6.76
CA ARG A 135 -3.73 21.60 5.39
C ARG A 135 -4.12 20.16 5.01
N GLN A 136 -3.34 19.15 5.41
CA GLN A 136 -3.70 17.75 5.17
C GLN A 136 -5.00 17.38 5.87
N ILE A 137 -5.19 17.82 7.11
CA ILE A 137 -6.39 17.54 7.90
C ILE A 137 -7.62 18.20 7.26
N GLU A 138 -7.54 19.48 6.88
CA GLU A 138 -8.63 20.17 6.19
C GLU A 138 -9.04 19.48 4.87
N LEU A 139 -8.06 19.04 4.07
CA LEU A 139 -8.35 18.29 2.84
C LEU A 139 -9.01 16.92 3.11
N ARG A 140 -8.67 16.26 4.22
CA ARG A 140 -9.33 15.01 4.63
C ARG A 140 -10.77 15.24 5.09
N HIS A 141 -11.07 16.36 5.76
CA HIS A 141 -12.45 16.73 6.06
C HIS A 141 -13.28 16.96 4.78
N ARG A 142 -12.73 17.69 3.80
CA ARG A 142 -13.39 17.86 2.49
C ARG A 142 -13.58 16.55 1.73
N TYR A 143 -12.65 15.60 1.88
CA TYR A 143 -12.82 14.25 1.33
C TYR A 143 -14.02 13.53 1.99
N ILE A 144 -14.12 13.57 3.32
CA ILE A 144 -15.25 12.98 4.08
C ILE A 144 -16.59 13.56 3.60
N GLU A 145 -16.66 14.88 3.37
CA GLU A 145 -17.87 15.58 2.88
C GLU A 145 -18.37 15.07 1.51
N CYS A 146 -17.54 14.37 0.74
CA CYS A 146 -17.93 13.77 -0.53
C CYS A 146 -18.78 12.48 -0.37
N PHE A 147 -18.90 11.97 0.87
CA PHE A 147 -19.58 10.71 1.18
C PHE A 147 -20.85 10.94 2.00
N PRO A 148 -21.82 10.00 1.92
CA PRO A 148 -22.97 10.01 2.84
C PRO A 148 -22.50 9.96 4.30
N PRO A 149 -23.29 10.51 5.25
CA PRO A 149 -22.97 10.42 6.67
C PRO A 149 -22.77 8.96 7.11
N ALA A 150 -21.68 8.72 7.85
CA ALA A 150 -21.40 7.47 8.55
C ALA A 150 -21.62 7.66 10.06
N ASP A 151 -21.67 6.56 10.82
CA ASP A 151 -21.80 6.60 12.28
C ASP A 151 -20.63 7.37 12.93
N ASP A 152 -19.40 7.12 12.47
CA ASP A 152 -18.23 7.96 12.72
C ASP A 152 -17.66 8.46 11.39
N PRO A 153 -17.44 9.77 11.19
CA PRO A 153 -16.82 10.30 9.97
C PRO A 153 -15.45 9.69 9.62
N TYR A 154 -14.72 9.19 10.63
CA TYR A 154 -13.44 8.52 10.43
C TYR A 154 -13.59 7.16 9.71
N ASP A 155 -14.76 6.52 9.79
CA ASP A 155 -15.02 5.22 9.14
C ASP A 155 -14.93 5.32 7.61
N ILE A 156 -15.27 6.49 7.05
CA ILE A 156 -15.09 6.78 5.61
C ILE A 156 -13.61 6.70 5.21
N LEU A 157 -12.72 7.23 6.07
CA LEU A 157 -11.28 7.18 5.84
C LEU A 157 -10.73 5.77 6.11
N LEU A 158 -11.27 5.07 7.11
CA LEU A 158 -10.83 3.72 7.45
C LEU A 158 -11.14 2.72 6.33
N ASP A 159 -12.30 2.82 5.67
CA ASP A 159 -12.68 1.99 4.53
C ASP A 159 -11.77 2.22 3.29
N ASP A 160 -10.96 3.29 3.23
CA ASP A 160 -9.91 3.42 2.21
C ASP A 160 -8.78 2.39 2.39
N TYR A 161 -8.60 1.88 3.61
CA TYR A 161 -7.48 1.01 3.99
C TYR A 161 -7.92 -0.41 4.37
N GLU A 162 -9.05 -0.55 5.05
CA GLU A 162 -9.61 -1.84 5.47
C GLU A 162 -11.11 -1.84 5.18
N ARG A 163 -11.49 -2.48 4.07
CA ARG A 163 -12.85 -2.42 3.53
C ARG A 163 -13.86 -3.00 4.52
N GLY A 164 -14.86 -2.20 4.89
CA GLY A 164 -15.93 -2.60 5.81
C GLY A 164 -15.57 -2.55 7.29
N MET A 165 -14.34 -2.17 7.66
CA MET A 165 -13.97 -1.95 9.05
C MET A 165 -14.56 -0.63 9.58
N CYS A 166 -14.93 -0.59 10.85
CA CYS A 166 -15.36 0.63 11.53
C CYS A 166 -14.57 0.88 12.82
N SER A 167 -14.54 2.15 13.24
CA SER A 167 -13.90 2.64 14.46
C SER A 167 -14.39 1.92 15.71
N ALA A 168 -15.67 1.55 15.78
CA ALA A 168 -16.25 0.79 16.88
C ALA A 168 -15.64 -0.61 17.00
N GLU A 169 -15.45 -1.30 15.88
CA GLU A 169 -14.81 -2.62 15.85
C GLU A 169 -13.32 -2.53 16.17
N VAL A 170 -12.62 -1.55 15.59
CA VAL A 170 -11.21 -1.26 15.91
C VAL A 170 -11.04 -1.03 17.41
N LYS A 171 -11.90 -0.21 18.02
CA LYS A 171 -11.88 0.05 19.47
C LYS A 171 -12.04 -1.23 20.28
N ARG A 172 -12.99 -2.09 19.92
CA ARG A 172 -13.21 -3.39 20.58
C ARG A 172 -11.97 -4.30 20.52
N ILE A 173 -11.30 -4.35 19.38
CA ILE A 173 -10.05 -5.11 19.21
C ILE A 173 -8.96 -4.52 20.12
N PHE A 174 -8.76 -3.20 20.10
CA PHE A 174 -7.77 -2.54 20.94
C PHE A 174 -8.01 -2.72 22.44
N ASP A 175 -9.26 -2.65 22.89
CA ASP A 175 -9.60 -2.82 24.30
C ASP A 175 -9.23 -4.23 24.78
N ARG A 176 -9.56 -5.27 24.00
CA ARG A 176 -9.15 -6.66 24.29
C ARG A 176 -7.63 -6.84 24.24
N LEU A 177 -6.94 -6.23 23.27
CA LEU A 177 -5.48 -6.31 23.19
C LEU A 177 -4.81 -5.65 24.40
N LYS A 178 -5.33 -4.50 24.87
CA LYS A 178 -4.79 -3.79 26.04
C LYS A 178 -4.91 -4.63 27.32
N GLU A 179 -6.03 -5.33 27.51
CA GLU A 179 -6.24 -6.22 28.67
C GLU A 179 -5.12 -7.28 28.79
N GLY A 180 -4.61 -7.81 27.68
CA GLY A 180 -3.53 -8.80 27.68
C GLY A 180 -2.13 -8.20 27.58
N LEU A 181 -1.93 -7.23 26.67
CA LEU A 181 -0.60 -6.70 26.36
C LEU A 181 -0.06 -5.76 27.46
N VAL A 182 -0.90 -4.96 28.11
CA VAL A 182 -0.43 -4.03 29.15
C VAL A 182 0.16 -4.80 30.34
N PRO A 183 -0.51 -5.81 30.92
CA PRO A 183 0.10 -6.62 31.99
C PRO A 183 1.32 -7.40 31.52
N LEU A 184 1.32 -7.92 30.29
CA LEU A 184 2.46 -8.64 29.73
C LEU A 184 3.70 -7.74 29.63
N ILE A 185 3.55 -6.52 29.11
CA ILE A 185 4.64 -5.54 29.01
C ILE A 185 5.18 -5.20 30.41
N GLN A 186 4.30 -4.97 31.39
CA GLN A 186 4.70 -4.71 32.78
C GLN A 186 5.50 -5.89 33.36
N ALA A 187 5.04 -7.13 33.14
CA ALA A 187 5.73 -8.32 33.61
C ALA A 187 7.10 -8.53 32.94
N ILE A 188 7.22 -8.24 31.64
CA ILE A 188 8.49 -8.28 30.92
C ILE A 188 9.44 -7.20 31.44
N GLN A 189 8.96 -5.95 31.62
CA GLN A 189 9.77 -4.84 32.13
C GLN A 189 10.31 -5.11 33.54
N ALA A 190 9.50 -5.72 34.42
CA ALA A 190 9.95 -6.15 35.74
C ALA A 190 11.07 -7.20 35.70
N ASN A 191 11.34 -7.79 34.54
CA ASN A 191 12.35 -8.82 34.31
C ASN A 191 13.28 -8.46 33.13
N ALA A 192 13.42 -7.16 32.81
CA ALA A 192 14.12 -6.70 31.61
C ALA A 192 15.58 -7.22 31.50
N ASP A 193 16.26 -7.39 32.62
CA ASP A 193 17.68 -7.80 32.65
C ASP A 193 17.90 -9.32 32.40
N ARG A 194 16.84 -10.10 32.18
CA ARG A 194 16.96 -11.56 32.00
C ARG A 194 17.48 -12.00 30.63
N VAL A 195 17.37 -11.15 29.61
CA VAL A 195 17.79 -11.46 28.24
C VAL A 195 18.58 -10.27 27.70
N SER A 196 19.74 -10.55 27.12
CA SER A 196 20.57 -9.56 26.45
C SER A 196 20.39 -9.66 24.94
N ASP A 197 20.19 -8.53 24.27
CA ASP A 197 20.20 -8.42 22.81
C ASP A 197 21.60 -8.20 22.24
N ALA A 198 22.65 -8.18 23.08
CA ALA A 198 24.04 -7.97 22.66
C ALA A 198 24.49 -8.84 21.47
N PRO A 199 24.08 -10.12 21.32
CA PRO A 199 24.44 -10.91 20.14
C PRO A 199 23.91 -10.37 18.80
N LEU A 200 22.88 -9.51 18.83
CA LEU A 200 22.31 -8.85 17.67
C LEU A 200 23.10 -7.60 17.26
N HIS A 201 23.98 -7.11 18.14
CA HIS A 201 24.79 -5.91 17.95
C HIS A 201 26.28 -6.25 17.80
N GLY A 202 26.96 -5.60 16.86
CA GLY A 202 28.36 -5.89 16.55
C GLY A 202 28.69 -5.61 15.10
N SER A 203 29.90 -5.94 14.65
CA SER A 203 30.31 -5.67 13.27
C SER A 203 29.74 -6.72 12.30
N PHE A 204 28.72 -6.32 11.54
CA PHE A 204 28.08 -7.12 10.50
C PHE A 204 28.29 -6.45 9.13
N PRO A 205 29.33 -6.84 8.36
CA PRO A 205 29.55 -6.29 7.03
C PRO A 205 28.32 -6.46 6.12
N ILE A 206 27.91 -5.39 5.42
CA ILE A 206 26.67 -5.35 4.63
C ILE A 206 26.61 -6.48 3.60
N ASP A 207 27.70 -6.78 2.90
CA ASP A 207 27.73 -7.85 1.90
C ASP A 207 27.44 -9.23 2.52
N ARG A 208 27.89 -9.47 3.76
CA ARG A 208 27.59 -10.71 4.48
C ARG A 208 26.14 -10.75 4.96
N GLN A 209 25.60 -9.63 5.42
CA GLN A 209 24.18 -9.53 5.77
C GLN A 209 23.30 -9.80 4.55
N LYS A 210 23.64 -9.21 3.40
CA LYS A 210 22.92 -9.43 2.14
C LYS A 210 22.92 -10.90 1.73
N ALA A 211 24.07 -11.56 1.76
CA ALA A 211 24.19 -12.98 1.45
C ALA A 211 23.33 -13.84 2.39
N PHE A 212 23.40 -13.56 3.70
CA PHE A 212 22.63 -14.26 4.72
C PHE A 212 21.12 -14.05 4.59
N CYS A 213 20.66 -12.81 4.40
CA CYS A 213 19.23 -12.49 4.21
C CYS A 213 18.68 -13.18 2.96
N LEU A 214 19.44 -13.17 1.86
CA LEU A 214 19.06 -13.89 0.64
C LEU A 214 18.95 -15.41 0.86
N GLU A 215 19.87 -16.00 1.63
CA GLU A 215 19.81 -17.41 1.98
C GLU A 215 18.55 -17.74 2.80
N VAL A 216 18.27 -16.95 3.85
CA VAL A 216 17.08 -17.12 4.69
C VAL A 216 15.79 -17.01 3.88
N VAL A 217 15.65 -15.96 3.07
CA VAL A 217 14.41 -15.73 2.30
C VAL A 217 14.16 -16.82 1.26
N LYS A 218 15.21 -17.40 0.66
CA LYS A 218 15.07 -18.55 -0.26
C LYS A 218 14.40 -19.76 0.38
N HIS A 219 14.47 -19.92 1.70
CA HIS A 219 13.82 -21.03 2.40
C HIS A 219 12.30 -20.86 2.56
N PHE A 220 11.73 -19.68 2.29
CA PHE A 220 10.29 -19.46 2.42
C PHE A 220 9.45 -19.98 1.24
N GLY A 221 10.07 -20.41 0.13
CA GLY A 221 9.45 -21.38 -0.76
C GLY A 221 8.68 -20.86 -1.98
N PHE A 222 9.04 -19.70 -2.54
CA PHE A 222 8.53 -19.23 -3.85
C PHE A 222 9.66 -19.11 -4.88
N ASP A 223 9.30 -19.23 -6.17
CA ASP A 223 10.26 -19.44 -7.27
C ASP A 223 11.40 -18.40 -7.22
N PRO A 224 12.69 -18.82 -7.16
CA PRO A 224 13.82 -17.90 -7.07
C PRO A 224 13.96 -16.94 -8.27
N ASN A 225 13.29 -17.20 -9.39
CA ASN A 225 13.26 -16.33 -10.56
C ASN A 225 12.12 -15.31 -10.53
N SER A 226 11.23 -15.40 -9.54
CA SER A 226 10.04 -14.54 -9.43
C SER A 226 10.23 -13.34 -8.53
N TRP A 227 11.42 -13.16 -7.93
CA TRP A 227 11.65 -12.10 -6.96
C TRP A 227 13.08 -11.57 -6.90
N ARG A 228 13.22 -10.42 -6.25
CA ARG A 228 14.51 -9.80 -5.93
C ARG A 228 14.47 -9.06 -4.61
N LEU A 229 15.65 -8.93 -3.97
CA LEU A 229 15.86 -8.18 -2.74
C LEU A 229 16.89 -7.07 -2.96
N ASP A 230 16.49 -5.83 -2.72
CA ASP A 230 17.34 -4.64 -2.90
C ASP A 230 17.39 -3.75 -1.64
N PRO A 231 18.47 -2.99 -1.41
CA PRO A 231 18.54 -2.04 -0.30
C PRO A 231 17.63 -0.83 -0.52
N THR A 232 17.07 -0.28 0.55
CA THR A 232 16.36 1.01 0.56
C THR A 232 16.43 1.70 1.93
N VAL A 233 15.90 2.92 2.03
CA VAL A 233 15.83 3.70 3.28
C VAL A 233 14.70 3.23 4.20
N HIS A 234 13.58 2.80 3.63
CA HIS A 234 12.40 2.30 4.33
C HIS A 234 11.93 1.02 3.63
N PRO A 235 12.11 -0.16 4.25
CA PRO A 235 11.71 -1.44 3.65
C PRO A 235 10.24 -1.44 3.20
N PHE A 236 10.01 -2.10 2.07
CA PHE A 236 8.70 -2.33 1.46
C PHE A 236 8.76 -3.51 0.48
N ALA A 237 7.61 -4.11 0.23
CA ALA A 237 7.35 -5.03 -0.87
C ALA A 237 6.53 -4.34 -1.97
N SER A 238 6.76 -4.74 -3.21
CA SER A 238 6.03 -4.28 -4.38
C SER A 238 5.84 -5.44 -5.34
N SER A 239 4.59 -5.70 -5.73
CA SER A 239 4.22 -6.69 -6.75
C SER A 239 3.95 -5.97 -8.07
N ILE A 240 4.74 -6.27 -9.11
CA ILE A 240 4.49 -5.77 -10.47
C ILE A 240 3.68 -6.79 -11.27
N ALA A 241 3.97 -8.07 -11.01
CA ALA A 241 3.26 -9.23 -11.49
C ALA A 241 3.31 -10.31 -10.40
N ILE A 242 2.47 -11.34 -10.50
CA ILE A 242 2.49 -12.46 -9.55
C ILE A 242 3.89 -13.11 -9.51
N GLN A 243 4.63 -13.02 -10.62
CA GLN A 243 6.00 -13.52 -10.77
C GLN A 243 7.08 -12.40 -10.89
N ASP A 244 6.76 -11.15 -10.54
CA ASP A 244 7.75 -10.05 -10.39
C ASP A 244 7.52 -9.36 -9.04
N ILE A 245 8.06 -9.99 -8.00
CA ILE A 245 7.96 -9.57 -6.61
C ILE A 245 9.26 -8.88 -6.19
N ARG A 246 9.16 -7.62 -5.79
CA ARG A 246 10.32 -6.81 -5.40
C ARG A 246 10.22 -6.47 -3.94
N ILE A 247 11.06 -7.11 -3.14
CA ILE A 247 11.19 -6.82 -1.72
C ILE A 247 12.42 -5.98 -1.48
N THR A 248 12.40 -5.19 -0.42
CA THR A 248 13.52 -4.34 -0.06
C THR A 248 13.86 -4.46 1.41
N THR A 249 15.09 -4.13 1.78
CA THR A 249 15.51 -4.15 3.17
C THR A 249 16.48 -3.01 3.47
N ARG A 250 16.82 -2.84 4.74
CA ARG A 250 17.79 -1.83 5.19
C ARG A 250 18.83 -2.48 6.08
N TYR A 251 20.09 -2.25 5.72
CA TYR A 251 21.24 -2.78 6.44
C TYR A 251 21.81 -1.74 7.41
N PHE A 252 22.32 -2.24 8.54
CA PHE A 252 23.05 -1.47 9.54
C PHE A 252 24.30 -2.26 9.91
N GLU A 253 25.48 -1.65 9.85
CA GLU A 253 26.75 -2.36 10.10
C GLU A 253 26.90 -2.84 11.54
N ASP A 254 26.15 -2.24 12.46
CA ASP A 254 26.20 -2.47 13.90
C ASP A 254 25.05 -3.32 14.45
N PHE A 255 24.01 -3.60 13.65
CA PHE A 255 22.77 -4.25 14.10
C PHE A 255 22.14 -5.14 13.00
N ILE A 256 22.08 -6.46 13.21
CA ILE A 256 21.65 -7.41 12.17
C ILE A 256 20.13 -7.52 12.01
N SER A 257 19.36 -7.29 13.07
CA SER A 257 17.92 -7.56 13.10
C SER A 257 17.08 -6.80 12.07
N PRO A 258 17.32 -5.50 11.79
CA PRO A 258 16.52 -4.77 10.81
C PRO A 258 16.61 -5.38 9.41
N ALA A 259 17.80 -5.81 8.99
CA ALA A 259 18.00 -6.42 7.68
C ALA A 259 17.33 -7.80 7.61
N LEU A 260 17.56 -8.64 8.62
CA LEU A 260 17.04 -10.00 8.68
C LEU A 260 15.51 -10.02 8.76
N PHE A 261 14.95 -9.45 9.83
CA PHE A 261 13.50 -9.48 10.06
C PHE A 261 12.76 -8.59 9.07
N GLY A 262 13.37 -7.50 8.59
CA GLY A 262 12.82 -6.69 7.50
C GLY A 262 12.68 -7.51 6.22
N SER A 263 13.73 -8.25 5.82
CA SER A 263 13.65 -9.12 4.63
C SER A 263 12.60 -10.22 4.79
N MET A 264 12.50 -10.82 5.99
CA MET A 264 11.47 -11.83 6.28
C MET A 264 10.06 -11.24 6.25
N HIS A 265 9.86 -10.04 6.80
CA HIS A 265 8.59 -9.33 6.80
C HIS A 265 8.13 -9.02 5.38
N GLU A 266 8.99 -8.38 4.58
CA GLU A 266 8.65 -8.03 3.19
C GLU A 266 8.46 -9.28 2.32
N CYS A 267 9.19 -10.36 2.60
CA CYS A 267 8.95 -11.66 1.96
C CYS A 267 7.55 -12.19 2.25
N GLY A 268 7.00 -11.96 3.45
CA GLY A 268 5.62 -12.34 3.78
C GLY A 268 4.59 -11.67 2.86
N HIS A 269 4.75 -10.36 2.63
CA HIS A 269 3.94 -9.63 1.65
C HIS A 269 4.14 -10.18 0.23
N GLY A 270 5.39 -10.45 -0.14
CA GLY A 270 5.72 -11.03 -1.44
C GLY A 270 5.08 -12.40 -1.70
N LEU A 271 5.03 -13.26 -0.68
CA LEU A 271 4.36 -14.56 -0.73
C LEU A 271 2.85 -14.44 -0.89
N TYR A 272 2.24 -13.47 -0.21
CA TYR A 272 0.81 -13.21 -0.36
C TYR A 272 0.47 -12.83 -1.81
N GLU A 273 1.21 -11.89 -2.37
CA GLU A 273 1.05 -11.44 -3.77
C GLU A 273 1.35 -12.56 -4.78
N ASN A 274 2.39 -13.35 -4.55
CA ASN A 274 2.73 -14.51 -5.39
C ASN A 274 1.69 -15.64 -5.31
N GLY A 275 0.97 -15.74 -4.20
CA GLY A 275 -0.07 -16.75 -3.97
C GLY A 275 -1.41 -16.43 -4.63
N VAL A 276 -1.58 -15.24 -5.22
CA VAL A 276 -2.78 -14.88 -5.98
C VAL A 276 -2.92 -15.78 -7.20
N SER A 277 -4.16 -16.18 -7.53
CA SER A 277 -4.40 -17.02 -8.70
C SER A 277 -3.95 -16.33 -9.99
N PRO A 278 -3.19 -17.01 -10.88
CA PRO A 278 -2.85 -16.48 -12.19
C PRO A 278 -4.05 -16.10 -13.06
N SER A 279 -5.24 -16.66 -12.80
CA SER A 279 -6.48 -16.29 -13.51
C SER A 279 -6.95 -14.86 -13.22
N LEU A 280 -6.51 -14.28 -12.10
CA LEU A 280 -6.85 -12.93 -11.64
C LEU A 280 -5.73 -11.93 -11.96
N GLU A 281 -4.70 -12.34 -12.70
CA GLU A 281 -3.62 -11.43 -13.05
C GLU A 281 -4.13 -10.31 -13.96
N ARG A 282 -3.84 -9.06 -13.55
CA ARG A 282 -4.26 -7.83 -14.25
C ARG A 282 -5.78 -7.58 -14.19
N THR A 283 -6.50 -8.13 -13.23
CA THR A 283 -7.92 -7.77 -13.01
C THR A 283 -8.11 -6.72 -11.92
#